data_AF-A0A7W1AY79-F1
#
_entry.id   AF-A0A7W1AY79-F1
#
_cell.length_a   1.000
_cell.length_b   1.000
_cell.length_c   1.000
_cell.angle_alpha   90.00
_cell.angle_beta   90.00
_cell.angle_gamma   90.00
#
_symmetry.space_group_name_H-M   'P 1'
#
loop_
_entity.id
_entity.type
_entity.pdbx_description
1 polymer ?
#
loop_
_entity_poly.entity_id
_entity_poly.type
_entity_poly.pdbx_seq_one_letter_code
_entity_poly.pdbx_strand_id
1 'polypeptide(L)'
;MRITDLRERTVPISSPIANAYIDFSKMTLSLVAVVTDVVRDGRPVVGYGFNSNGRYGQGSLIRERISPRILEAAPEQLLNEAGDNLDPHRIWAAMFTNEKPGGHGERSVAIGTIDMAIWDAVAKI
;
A
#
# COMPACT_ATOMS: atom_id res chain seq x y z
N MET A 1 -17.22 -8.39 -3.77
CA MET A 1 -15.80 -8.63 -3.42
C MET A 1 -15.32 -7.57 -2.45
N ARG A 2 -14.23 -7.81 -1.73
CA ARG A 2 -13.66 -6.84 -0.80
C ARG A 2 -12.18 -7.11 -0.51
N ILE A 3 -11.51 -6.08 0.00
CA ILE A 3 -10.24 -6.22 0.70
C ILE A 3 -10.55 -6.79 2.10
N THR A 4 -9.95 -7.93 2.44
CA THR A 4 -10.18 -8.63 3.70
C THR A 4 -9.10 -8.36 4.74
N ASP A 5 -7.90 -8.01 4.29
CA ASP A 5 -6.76 -7.74 5.15
C ASP A 5 -5.73 -6.87 4.40
N LEU A 6 -4.98 -6.06 5.14
CA LEU A 6 -3.86 -5.30 4.61
C LEU A 6 -2.68 -5.46 5.56
N ARG A 7 -1.66 -6.16 5.09
CA ARG A 7 -0.47 -6.49 5.88
C ARG A 7 0.70 -5.62 5.45
N GLU A 8 1.51 -5.23 6.41
CA GLU A 8 2.77 -4.55 6.17
C GLU A 8 3.88 -5.21 6.98
N ARG A 9 5.07 -5.28 6.39
CA ARG A 9 6.30 -5.65 7.08
C ARG A 9 7.45 -4.75 6.65
N THR A 10 8.13 -4.14 7.61
CA THR A 10 9.41 -3.47 7.37
C THR A 10 10.50 -4.51 7.11
N VAL A 11 11.23 -4.37 6.01
CA VAL A 11 12.33 -5.26 5.60
C VAL A 11 13.63 -4.45 5.48
N PRO A 12 14.76 -4.93 6.05
CA PRO A 12 16.05 -4.27 5.85
C PRO A 12 16.56 -4.50 4.43
N ILE A 13 17.07 -3.43 3.83
CA ILE A 13 17.84 -3.45 2.57
C ILE A 13 19.20 -2.77 2.79
N SER A 14 19.70 -2.88 4.02
CA SER A 14 20.90 -2.20 4.46
C SER A 14 22.17 -2.79 3.86
N SER A 15 23.12 -1.92 3.52
CA SER A 15 24.44 -2.30 3.01
C SER A 15 25.43 -1.15 3.24
N PRO A 16 26.76 -1.38 3.15
CA PRO A 16 27.75 -0.34 3.38
C PRO A 16 27.91 0.64 2.20
N ILE A 17 27.09 0.57 1.15
CA ILE A 17 27.18 1.49 0.02
C ILE A 17 26.79 2.91 0.45
N ALA A 18 27.38 3.90 -0.22
CA ALA A 18 27.10 5.31 0.01
C ALA A 18 27.10 6.10 -1.30
N ASN A 19 26.44 7.24 -1.28
CA ASN A 19 26.51 8.25 -2.33
C ASN A 19 26.91 9.61 -1.73
N ALA A 20 26.87 10.69 -2.51
CA ALA A 20 27.29 12.02 -2.06
C ALA A 20 26.48 12.62 -0.90
N TYR A 21 25.32 12.03 -0.54
CA TYR A 21 24.41 12.56 0.48
C TYR A 21 24.15 11.60 1.64
N ILE A 22 24.03 10.30 1.38
CA ILE A 22 23.63 9.30 2.38
C ILE A 22 24.44 8.01 2.25
N ASP A 23 24.55 7.27 3.36
CA ASP A 23 24.88 5.84 3.36
C ASP A 23 23.62 4.98 3.56
N PHE A 24 23.71 3.69 3.21
CA PHE A 24 22.60 2.75 3.25
C PHE A 24 22.65 1.81 4.47
N SER A 25 23.48 2.08 5.48
CA SER A 25 23.72 1.16 6.61
C SER A 25 22.48 0.84 7.44
N LYS A 26 21.45 1.71 7.37
CA LYS A 26 20.18 1.57 8.08
C LYS A 26 18.97 1.53 7.15
N MET A 27 19.18 1.38 5.84
CA MET A 27 18.10 1.50 4.87
C MET A 27 17.08 0.35 5.01
N THR A 28 15.80 0.71 4.93
CA THR A 28 14.67 -0.22 5.00
C THR A 28 13.65 0.09 3.89
N LEU A 29 12.73 -0.84 3.67
CA LEU A 29 11.49 -0.62 2.90
C LEU A 29 10.30 -1.23 3.65
N SER A 30 9.10 -0.85 3.25
CA SER A 30 7.85 -1.53 3.63
C SER A 30 7.44 -2.46 2.50
N LEU A 31 7.17 -3.72 2.83
CA LEU A 31 6.51 -4.70 1.96
C LEU A 31 5.04 -4.79 2.39
N VAL A 32 4.13 -4.57 1.44
CA VAL A 32 2.68 -4.59 1.66
C VAL A 32 2.04 -5.76 0.92
N ALA A 33 1.02 -6.35 1.54
CA ALA A 33 0.11 -7.29 0.90
C ALA A 33 -1.35 -6.83 1.11
N VAL A 34 -2.07 -6.63 0.02
CA VAL A 34 -3.52 -6.38 0.00
C VAL A 34 -4.20 -7.71 -0.29
N VAL A 35 -4.89 -8.26 0.70
CA VAL A 35 -5.58 -9.56 0.60
C VAL A 35 -7.03 -9.32 0.21
N THR A 36 -7.53 -10.03 -0.78
CA THR A 36 -8.93 -9.96 -1.22
C THR A 36 -9.67 -11.27 -0.93
N ASP A 37 -11.00 -11.26 -1.06
CA ASP A 37 -11.83 -12.48 -1.07
C ASP A 37 -12.01 -13.08 -2.48
N VAL A 38 -11.41 -12.49 -3.51
CA VAL A 38 -11.48 -12.99 -4.89
C VAL A 38 -10.58 -14.19 -5.05
N VAL A 39 -11.08 -15.23 -5.73
CA VAL A 39 -10.30 -16.42 -6.09
C VAL A 39 -10.08 -16.46 -7.61
N ARG A 40 -8.81 -16.66 -8.01
CA ARG A 40 -8.37 -16.91 -9.39
C ARG A 40 -7.47 -18.14 -9.39
N ASP A 41 -7.68 -19.06 -10.33
CA ASP A 41 -6.93 -20.32 -10.43
C ASP A 41 -6.85 -21.12 -9.10
N GLY A 42 -7.95 -21.13 -8.35
CA GLY A 42 -8.05 -21.82 -7.06
C GLY A 42 -7.28 -21.17 -5.91
N ARG A 43 -6.74 -19.96 -6.09
CA ARG A 43 -6.00 -19.22 -5.05
C ARG A 43 -6.59 -17.84 -4.80
N PRO A 44 -6.55 -17.34 -3.55
CA PRO A 44 -6.98 -15.97 -3.26
C PRO A 44 -6.06 -14.97 -3.96
N VAL A 45 -6.64 -13.92 -4.55
CA VAL A 45 -5.90 -12.83 -5.17
C VAL A 45 -5.32 -11.95 -4.06
N VAL A 46 -4.00 -11.80 -4.09
CA VAL A 46 -3.25 -10.91 -3.21
C VAL A 46 -2.42 -9.96 -4.07
N GLY A 47 -2.60 -8.67 -3.84
CA GLY A 47 -1.78 -7.61 -4.42
C GLY A 47 -0.56 -7.35 -3.54
N TYR A 48 0.59 -7.10 -4.15
CA TYR A 48 1.86 -6.83 -3.46
C TYR A 48 2.46 -5.50 -3.89
N GLY A 49 3.08 -4.82 -2.95
CA GLY A 49 3.77 -3.56 -3.21
C GLY A 49 4.94 -3.36 -2.26
N PHE A 50 5.94 -2.60 -2.70
CA PHE A 50 7.05 -2.17 -1.86
C PHE A 50 7.53 -0.77 -2.27
N ASN A 51 8.03 0.02 -1.32
CA ASN A 51 8.65 1.29 -1.66
C ASN A 51 10.11 1.15 -2.10
N SER A 52 10.53 2.03 -3.00
CA SER A 52 11.92 2.15 -3.44
C SER A 52 12.86 2.57 -2.31
N ASN A 53 14.16 2.40 -2.55
CA ASN A 53 15.21 2.76 -1.61
C ASN A 53 15.30 4.28 -1.34
N GLY A 54 15.97 4.66 -0.26
CA GLY A 54 16.31 6.05 0.07
C GLY A 54 15.31 6.77 0.98
N ARG A 55 14.09 6.22 1.15
CA ARG A 55 13.04 6.84 1.98
C ARG A 55 12.57 6.02 3.18
N TYR A 56 13.25 4.90 3.46
CA TYR A 56 12.96 3.99 4.58
C TYR A 56 11.54 3.37 4.52
N GLY A 57 11.31 2.35 5.34
CA GLY A 57 9.99 1.76 5.52
C GLY A 57 9.03 2.70 6.25
N GLN A 58 7.75 2.60 5.92
CA GLN A 58 6.67 3.46 6.43
C GLN A 58 5.62 2.68 7.24
N GLY A 59 6.06 1.60 7.90
CA GLY A 59 5.15 0.65 8.54
C GLY A 59 4.18 1.26 9.56
N SER A 60 4.62 2.21 10.39
CA SER A 60 3.70 2.88 11.33
C SER A 60 2.65 3.73 10.60
N LEU A 61 3.02 4.49 9.58
CA LEU A 61 2.04 5.26 8.80
C LEU A 61 1.03 4.35 8.12
N ILE A 62 1.49 3.24 7.55
CA ILE A 62 0.63 2.24 6.91
C ILE A 62 -0.33 1.65 7.95
N ARG A 63 0.19 1.05 9.04
CA ARG A 63 -0.64 0.32 10.01
C ARG A 63 -1.56 1.20 10.85
N GLU A 64 -1.09 2.38 11.27
CA GLU A 64 -1.79 3.21 12.26
C GLU A 64 -2.74 4.22 11.61
N ARG A 65 -2.55 4.54 10.33
CA ARG A 65 -3.31 5.62 9.68
C ARG A 65 -3.90 5.27 8.32
N ILE A 66 -3.10 4.72 7.40
CA ILE A 66 -3.55 4.55 6.01
C ILE A 66 -4.40 3.28 5.83
N SER A 67 -3.94 2.13 6.34
CA SER A 67 -4.67 0.86 6.22
C SER A 67 -6.03 0.86 6.91
N PRO A 68 -6.19 1.41 8.14
CA PRO A 68 -7.50 1.50 8.78
C PRO A 68 -8.55 2.21 7.92
N ARG A 69 -8.17 3.30 7.23
CA ARG A 69 -9.10 4.05 6.35
C ARG A 69 -9.65 3.20 5.18
N ILE A 70 -8.89 2.23 4.70
CA ILE A 70 -9.35 1.30 3.66
C ILE A 70 -10.22 0.21 4.29
N LEU A 71 -9.78 -0.39 5.39
CA LEU A 71 -10.45 -1.52 6.03
C LEU A 71 -11.76 -1.14 6.73
N GLU A 72 -11.91 0.12 7.16
CA GLU A 72 -13.11 0.67 7.78
C GLU A 72 -14.12 1.22 6.76
N ALA A 73 -13.71 1.45 5.50
CA ALA A 73 -14.60 1.89 4.44
C ALA A 73 -15.58 0.78 4.05
N ALA A 74 -16.81 1.16 3.69
CA ALA A 74 -17.79 0.19 3.20
C ALA A 74 -17.27 -0.42 1.88
N PRO A 75 -17.22 -1.76 1.73
CA PRO A 75 -16.58 -2.40 0.58
C PRO A 75 -17.08 -1.89 -0.78
N GLU A 76 -18.38 -1.65 -0.91
CA GLU A 76 -19.03 -1.12 -2.11
C GLU A 76 -18.51 0.27 -2.54
N GLN A 77 -17.98 1.06 -1.59
CA GLN A 77 -17.37 2.36 -1.89
C GLN A 77 -15.97 2.22 -2.51
N LEU A 78 -15.38 1.02 -2.46
CA LEU A 78 -14.03 0.74 -2.98
C LEU A 78 -14.04 0.00 -4.32
N LEU A 79 -15.22 -0.31 -4.86
CA LEU A 79 -15.39 -1.05 -6.12
C LEU A 79 -15.61 -0.11 -7.30
N ASN A 80 -15.33 -0.62 -8.50
CA ASN A 80 -15.67 0.02 -9.77
C ASN A 80 -17.20 0.09 -9.96
N GLU A 81 -17.66 0.77 -11.02
CA GLU A 81 -19.09 0.95 -11.29
C GLU A 81 -19.83 -0.38 -11.51
N ALA A 82 -19.16 -1.37 -12.10
CA ALA A 82 -19.73 -2.70 -12.34
C ALA A 82 -19.82 -3.55 -11.06
N GLY A 83 -19.10 -3.18 -10.00
CA GLY A 83 -19.01 -3.91 -8.74
C GLY A 83 -18.22 -5.23 -8.83
N ASP A 84 -17.46 -5.44 -9.91
CA ASP A 84 -16.76 -6.68 -10.22
C ASP A 84 -15.22 -6.60 -10.09
N ASN A 85 -14.68 -5.39 -9.85
CA ASN A 85 -13.28 -5.16 -9.53
C ASN A 85 -13.12 -4.02 -8.50
N LEU A 86 -11.93 -3.88 -7.92
CA LEU A 86 -11.58 -2.73 -7.10
C LEU A 86 -11.42 -1.48 -7.99
N ASP A 87 -11.72 -0.31 -7.43
CA ASP A 87 -11.46 0.99 -8.07
C ASP A 87 -10.24 1.66 -7.39
N PRO A 88 -9.07 1.70 -8.06
CA PRO A 88 -7.87 2.33 -7.52
C PRO A 88 -8.09 3.78 -7.11
N HIS A 89 -8.90 4.55 -7.84
CA HIS A 89 -9.13 5.96 -7.57
C HIS A 89 -9.99 6.18 -6.33
N ARG A 90 -11.02 5.35 -6.14
CA ARG A 90 -11.84 5.39 -4.90
C ARG A 90 -11.02 4.98 -3.68
N ILE A 91 -10.18 3.94 -3.81
CA ILE A 91 -9.30 3.51 -2.73
C ILE A 91 -8.25 4.59 -2.42
N TRP A 92 -7.70 5.24 -3.44
CA TRP A 92 -6.80 6.38 -3.27
C TRP A 92 -7.47 7.52 -2.50
N ALA A 93 -8.70 7.88 -2.86
CA ALA A 93 -9.48 8.89 -2.14
C ALA A 93 -9.72 8.50 -0.67
N ALA A 94 -10.06 7.23 -0.40
CA ALA A 94 -10.23 6.72 0.95
C ALA A 94 -8.95 6.89 1.79
N MET A 95 -7.79 6.53 1.24
CA MET A 95 -6.48 6.69 1.92
C MET A 95 -6.17 8.15 2.30
N PHE A 96 -6.61 9.12 1.49
CA PHE A 96 -6.38 10.55 1.70
C PHE A 96 -7.42 11.24 2.60
N THR A 97 -8.45 10.54 3.08
CA THR A 97 -9.46 11.10 3.97
C THR A 97 -8.81 11.72 5.21
N ASN A 98 -9.14 12.98 5.53
CA ASN A 98 -8.56 13.75 6.63
C ASN A 98 -7.03 13.99 6.57
N GLU A 99 -6.41 13.90 5.39
CA GLU A 99 -5.04 14.39 5.19
C GLU A 99 -5.04 15.89 4.82
N LYS A 100 -4.40 16.73 5.65
CA LYS A 100 -4.18 18.16 5.30
C LYS A 100 -3.31 18.30 4.04
N PRO A 101 -3.44 19.40 3.27
CA PRO A 101 -2.54 19.69 2.14
C PRO A 101 -1.10 20.00 2.59
N GLY A 102 -0.13 19.90 1.67
CA GLY A 102 1.31 20.14 1.92
C GLY A 102 2.05 18.93 2.51
N GLY A 103 3.32 19.06 2.92
CA GLY A 103 4.03 17.98 3.64
C GLY A 103 4.13 16.64 2.87
N HIS A 104 4.51 16.70 1.59
CA HIS A 104 4.60 15.54 0.70
C HIS A 104 5.93 14.77 0.90
N GLY A 105 6.02 14.03 2.00
CA GLY A 105 7.18 13.21 2.37
C GLY A 105 6.80 11.77 2.69
N GLU A 106 6.90 11.38 3.95
CA GLU A 106 6.80 9.99 4.41
C GLU A 106 5.46 9.32 4.05
N ARG A 107 4.37 10.09 4.14
CA ARG A 107 3.03 9.59 3.78
C ARG A 107 2.87 9.28 2.30
N SER A 108 3.58 9.96 1.40
CA SER A 108 3.49 9.65 -0.04
C SER A 108 4.11 8.29 -0.34
N VAL A 109 5.17 7.92 0.39
CA VAL A 109 5.79 6.59 0.31
C VAL A 109 4.84 5.52 0.85
N ALA A 110 4.19 5.75 1.99
CA ALA A 110 3.20 4.83 2.55
C ALA A 110 2.05 4.57 1.57
N ILE A 111 1.45 5.64 1.05
CA ILE A 111 0.31 5.55 0.13
C ILE A 111 0.73 4.92 -1.19
N GLY A 112 1.86 5.33 -1.77
CA GLY A 112 2.37 4.74 -3.03
C GLY A 112 2.69 3.25 -2.92
N THR A 113 3.11 2.78 -1.74
CA THR A 113 3.36 1.34 -1.49
C THR A 113 2.07 0.53 -1.52
N ILE A 114 1.00 1.07 -0.91
CA ILE A 114 -0.32 0.44 -0.93
C ILE A 114 -0.91 0.52 -2.33
N ASP A 115 -0.83 1.68 -3.00
CA ASP A 115 -1.32 1.90 -4.37
C ASP A 115 -0.73 0.87 -5.35
N MET A 116 0.58 0.60 -5.28
CA MET A 116 1.22 -0.46 -6.06
C MET A 116 0.54 -1.83 -5.84
N ALA A 117 0.25 -2.19 -4.58
CA ALA A 117 -0.44 -3.44 -4.26
C ALA A 117 -1.90 -3.45 -4.73
N ILE A 118 -2.58 -2.31 -4.72
CA ILE A 118 -3.95 -2.19 -5.25
C ILE A 118 -3.96 -2.42 -6.75
N TRP A 119 -3.08 -1.78 -7.51
CA TRP A 119 -2.99 -1.99 -8.95
C TRP A 119 -2.61 -3.43 -9.32
N ASP A 120 -1.70 -4.04 -8.56
CA ASP A 120 -1.37 -5.46 -8.72
C ASP A 120 -2.58 -6.37 -8.47
N ALA A 121 -3.38 -6.11 -7.42
CA ALA A 121 -4.62 -6.85 -7.18
C ALA A 121 -5.64 -6.65 -8.31
N VAL A 122 -5.86 -5.40 -8.74
CA VAL A 122 -6.81 -5.05 -9.81
C VAL A 122 -6.47 -5.75 -11.11
N ALA A 123 -5.20 -5.82 -11.47
CA ALA A 123 -4.76 -6.50 -12.69
C ALA A 123 -4.88 -8.03 -12.61
N LYS A 124 -4.82 -8.60 -11.40
CA LYS A 124 -4.99 -10.04 -11.16
C LYS A 124 -6.45 -10.49 -11.11
N ILE A 125 -7.36 -9.59 -10.73
CA ILE A 125 -8.82 -9.83 -10.71
C ILE A 125 -9.34 -9.76 -12.14
#